data_AF-A0A1J6HV15-F1
#
_entry.id   AF-A0A1J6HV15-F1
#
_cell.length_a   1.000
_cell.length_b   1.000
_cell.length_c   1.000
_cell.angle_alpha   90.00
_cell.angle_beta   90.00
_cell.angle_gamma   90.00
#
_symmetry.space_group_name_H-M   'P 1'
#
loop_
_entity.id
_entity.type
_entity.pdbx_description
1 polymer ?
#
loop_
_entity_poly.entity_id
_entity_poly.type
_entity_poly.pdbx_seq_one_letter_code
_entity_poly.pdbx_strand_id
1 'polypeptide(L)'
;MSQGSSASFGSRKNCHCSMTANEFPATTPVNVGKRFSKCSKRKDNNLLDPRITDLISSLKCENDDLKRKKIVIQMMVANLDNILVMDVHEK
;
A
#
# COMPACT_ATOMS: atom_id res chain seq x y z
N MET A 1 3.32 58.37 9.08
CA MET A 1 2.31 57.41 9.56
C MET A 1 2.54 56.10 8.83
N SER A 2 2.96 55.04 9.53
CA SER A 2 3.19 53.72 8.93
C SER A 2 1.87 52.98 8.77
N GLN A 3 1.42 52.78 7.54
CA GLN A 3 0.36 51.82 7.25
C GLN A 3 0.96 50.42 7.32
N GLY A 4 0.52 49.65 8.31
CA GLY A 4 0.99 48.29 8.57
C GLY A 4 0.68 47.36 7.41
N SER A 5 1.73 46.73 6.89
CA SER A 5 1.61 45.59 5.98
C SER A 5 0.95 44.43 6.72
N SER A 6 -0.28 44.09 6.32
CA SER A 6 -0.95 42.86 6.72
C SER A 6 -0.18 41.68 6.13
N ALA A 7 0.66 41.06 6.94
CA ALA A 7 1.28 39.78 6.61
C ALA A 7 0.17 38.71 6.65
N SER A 8 -0.34 38.35 5.47
CA SER A 8 -1.21 37.18 5.34
C SER A 8 -0.42 35.93 5.75
N PHE A 9 -0.69 35.45 6.96
CA PHE A 9 -0.20 34.16 7.42
C PHE A 9 -0.62 33.09 6.41
N GLY A 10 0.37 32.46 5.79
CA GLY A 10 0.23 31.60 4.63
C GLY A 10 -0.84 30.52 4.82
N SER A 11 -1.71 30.42 3.82
CA SER A 11 -2.65 29.31 3.64
C SER A 11 -1.90 27.99 3.80
N ARG A 12 -2.22 27.22 4.85
CA ARG A 12 -1.70 25.84 4.99
C ARG A 12 -2.35 25.00 3.91
N LYS A 13 -1.63 24.77 2.82
CA LYS A 13 -2.05 23.85 1.75
C LYS A 13 -1.54 22.45 2.09
N ASN A 14 -2.45 21.49 2.06
CA ASN A 14 -2.09 20.08 2.15
C ASN A 14 -1.53 19.62 0.79
N CYS A 15 -0.40 18.94 0.80
CA CYS A 15 0.12 18.30 -0.41
C CYS A 15 -0.70 17.07 -0.81
N HIS A 16 -0.50 16.55 -2.02
CA HIS A 16 -0.99 15.22 -2.42
C HIS A 16 -0.53 14.10 -1.48
N CYS A 17 0.60 14.29 -0.80
CA CYS A 17 1.11 13.42 0.26
C CYS A 17 0.36 13.53 1.62
N SER A 18 -0.71 14.33 1.70
CA SER A 18 -1.49 14.63 2.91
C SER A 18 -0.67 15.23 4.06
N MET A 19 0.47 15.85 3.74
CA MET A 19 1.32 16.57 4.69
C MET A 19 1.14 18.07 4.52
N THR A 20 1.35 18.81 5.61
CA THR A 20 1.41 20.27 5.58
C THR A 20 2.58 20.71 4.72
N ALA A 21 2.31 21.40 3.62
CA ALA A 21 3.35 22.03 2.83
C ALA A 21 3.65 23.42 3.42
N ASN A 22 4.93 23.71 3.64
CA ASN A 22 5.35 25.04 4.04
C ASN A 22 5.60 25.88 2.79
N GLU A 23 4.96 27.05 2.72
CA GLU A 23 5.24 28.05 1.68
C GLU A 23 6.50 28.83 2.07
N PHE A 24 7.45 28.95 1.13
CA PHE A 24 8.61 29.81 1.28
C PHE A 24 8.76 30.70 0.02
N PRO A 25 9.07 32.00 0.20
CA PRO A 25 9.39 32.86 -0.93
C PRO A 25 10.78 32.51 -1.45
N ALA A 26 10.93 32.39 -2.77
CA ALA A 26 12.26 32.35 -3.40
C ALA A 26 12.37 33.51 -4.38
N THR A 27 13.08 34.55 -3.97
CA THR A 27 13.29 35.74 -4.79
C THR A 27 14.53 35.53 -5.64
N THR A 28 14.32 35.08 -6.88
CA THR A 28 15.32 35.21 -7.94
C THR A 28 14.82 36.26 -8.95
N PRO A 29 15.72 36.89 -9.74
CA PRO A 29 15.33 37.85 -10.77
C PRO A 29 14.27 37.30 -11.75
N VAL A 30 14.29 35.99 -11.97
CA VAL A 30 13.38 35.28 -12.89
C VAL A 30 12.02 34.96 -12.25
N ASN A 31 11.98 34.81 -10.92
CA ASN A 31 10.80 34.29 -10.22
C ASN A 31 9.92 35.40 -9.62
N VAL A 32 10.34 36.67 -9.61
CA VAL A 32 9.53 37.84 -9.17
C VAL A 32 8.80 37.61 -7.83
N GLY A 33 9.46 36.94 -6.87
CA GLY A 33 8.87 36.66 -5.56
C GLY A 33 7.80 35.55 -5.55
N LYS A 34 7.77 34.68 -6.57
CA LYS A 34 6.90 33.50 -6.60
C LYS A 34 7.13 32.64 -5.35
N ARG A 35 6.02 32.21 -4.74
CA ARG A 35 6.03 31.32 -3.58
C ARG A 35 6.18 29.87 -4.05
N PHE A 36 7.05 29.13 -3.36
CA PHE A 36 7.25 27.70 -3.58
C PHE A 36 6.76 26.94 -2.36
N SER A 37 6.20 25.76 -2.58
CA SER A 37 5.72 24.89 -1.49
C SER A 37 6.71 23.74 -1.31
N LYS A 38 7.31 23.62 -0.13
CA LYS A 38 8.15 22.47 0.23
C LYS A 38 7.36 21.55 1.14
N CYS A 39 7.18 20.32 0.70
CA CYS A 39 6.71 19.24 1.57
C CYS A 39 7.93 18.67 2.29
N SER A 40 7.83 18.44 3.60
CA SER A 40 8.82 17.61 4.27
C SER A 40 8.73 16.20 3.67
N LYS A 41 9.88 15.58 3.38
CA LYS A 41 9.88 14.14 3.09
C LYS A 41 9.29 13.45 4.32
N ARG A 42 8.35 12.52 4.12
CA ARG A 42 7.97 11.60 5.21
C ARG A 42 9.27 10.96 5.67
N LYS A 43 9.55 11.00 6.98
CA LYS A 43 10.43 9.98 7.57
C LYS A 43 9.81 8.65 7.13
N ASP A 44 10.62 7.79 6.53
CA ASP A 44 10.19 6.47 6.08
C ASP A 44 9.68 5.69 7.30
N ASN A 45 8.40 5.88 7.60
CA ASN A 45 7.70 5.01 8.50
C ASN A 45 7.53 3.75 7.67
N ASN A 46 8.27 2.69 8.01
CA ASN A 46 8.22 1.35 7.41
C ASN A 46 6.83 0.67 7.49
N LEU A 47 5.76 1.42 7.72
CA LEU A 47 4.39 0.97 7.54
C LEU A 47 4.13 0.88 6.04
N LEU A 48 3.93 -0.35 5.57
CA LEU A 48 3.32 -0.62 4.28
C LEU A 48 1.97 0.09 4.21
N ASP A 49 1.59 0.52 3.00
CA ASP A 49 0.25 1.05 2.74
C ASP A 49 -0.80 0.05 3.25
N PRO A 50 -1.86 0.49 3.95
CA PRO A 50 -2.91 -0.40 4.44
C PRO A 50 -3.46 -1.32 3.36
N ARG A 51 -3.60 -0.83 2.11
CA ARG A 51 -4.07 -1.63 0.97
C ARG A 51 -3.10 -2.75 0.61
N ILE A 52 -1.80 -2.48 0.71
CA ILE A 52 -0.76 -3.51 0.49
C ILE A 52 -0.83 -4.56 1.59
N THR A 53 -1.06 -4.13 2.84
CA THR A 53 -1.17 -5.03 3.99
C THR A 53 -2.41 -5.93 3.89
N ASP A 54 -3.55 -5.36 3.50
CA ASP A 54 -4.80 -6.08 3.28
C ASP A 54 -4.69 -7.07 2.11
N LEU A 55 -4.00 -6.69 1.04
CA LEU A 55 -3.73 -7.59 -0.07
C LEU A 55 -2.86 -8.77 0.37
N ILE A 56 -1.79 -8.51 1.15
CA ILE A 56 -0.91 -9.56 1.68
C ILE A 56 -1.70 -10.53 2.57
N SER A 57 -2.58 -10.02 3.44
CA SER A 57 -3.37 -10.88 4.32
C SER A 57 -4.37 -11.73 3.53
N SER A 58 -5.08 -11.14 2.57
CA SER A 58 -6.01 -11.86 1.69
C SER A 58 -5.32 -12.98 0.91
N LEU A 59 -4.17 -12.69 0.29
CA LEU A 59 -3.42 -13.67 -0.48
C LEU A 59 -2.88 -14.82 0.39
N LYS A 60 -2.48 -14.53 1.63
CA LYS A 60 -2.09 -15.58 2.59
C LYS A 60 -3.25 -16.51 2.90
N CYS A 61 -4.43 -15.97 3.21
CA CYS A 61 -5.61 -16.76 3.50
C CYS A 61 -6.01 -17.65 2.32
N GLU A 62 -5.98 -17.11 1.09
CA GLU A 62 -6.28 -17.88 -0.12
C GLU A 62 -5.24 -18.99 -0.37
N ASN A 63 -3.96 -18.71 -0.16
CA ASN A 63 -2.89 -19.70 -0.31
C ASN A 63 -3.08 -20.88 0.66
N ASP A 64 -3.42 -20.60 1.91
CA ASP A 64 -3.66 -21.63 2.92
C ASP A 64 -4.91 -22.46 2.61
N ASP A 65 -5.94 -21.85 2.03
CA ASP A 65 -7.12 -22.57 1.56
C ASP A 65 -6.79 -23.52 0.39
N LEU A 66 -6.01 -23.04 -0.57
CA LEU A 66 -5.55 -23.86 -1.70
C LEU A 66 -4.67 -25.03 -1.23
N LYS A 67 -3.81 -24.83 -0.23
CA LYS A 67 -3.03 -25.93 0.38
C LYS A 67 -3.93 -26.99 1.00
N ARG A 68 -4.96 -26.60 1.75
CA ARG A 68 -5.93 -27.55 2.33
C ARG A 68 -6.66 -28.34 1.25
N LYS A 69 -7.17 -27.66 0.22
CA LYS A 69 -7.85 -28.30 -0.92
C LYS A 69 -6.93 -29.28 -1.64
N LYS A 70 -5.67 -28.92 -1.86
CA LYS A 70 -4.66 -29.80 -2.47
C LYS A 70 -4.49 -31.09 -1.67
N ILE A 71 -4.38 -31.02 -0.34
CA ILE A 71 -4.24 -32.20 0.53
C ILE A 71 -5.46 -33.11 0.38
N VAL A 72 -6.68 -32.55 0.42
CA VAL A 72 -7.92 -33.34 0.26
C VAL A 72 -7.96 -34.06 -1.09
N ILE A 73 -7.63 -33.35 -2.18
CA ILE A 73 -7.59 -33.95 -3.51
C ILE A 73 -6.56 -35.07 -3.58
N GLN A 74 -5.36 -34.88 -3.02
CA GLN A 74 -4.33 -35.90 -2.98
C GLN A 74 -4.79 -37.16 -2.22
N MET A 75 -5.50 -37.00 -1.11
CA MET A 75 -6.07 -38.14 -0.38
C MET A 75 -7.14 -38.87 -1.19
N MET A 76 -8.02 -38.14 -1.90
CA MET A 76 -9.04 -38.75 -2.75
C MET A 76 -8.43 -39.53 -3.91
N VAL A 77 -7.39 -38.98 -4.55
CA VAL A 77 -6.65 -39.66 -5.63
C VAL A 77 -6.04 -40.96 -5.11
N ALA A 78 -5.33 -40.91 -3.98
CA ALA A 78 -4.73 -42.11 -3.39
C ALA A 78 -5.77 -43.18 -3.03
N ASN A 79 -6.95 -42.77 -2.54
CA ASN A 79 -8.04 -43.70 -2.26
C ASN A 79 -8.58 -44.37 -3.53
N LEU A 80 -8.75 -43.60 -4.61
CA LEU A 80 -9.20 -44.13 -5.90
C LEU A 80 -8.17 -45.09 -6.51
N ASP A 81 -6.89 -44.75 -6.42
CA ASP A 81 -5.81 -45.62 -6.88
C ASP A 81 -5.82 -46.96 -6.12
N ASN A 82 -6.04 -46.93 -4.80
CA ASN A 82 -6.16 -48.16 -4.00
C ASN A 82 -7.37 -49.02 -4.41
N ILE A 83 -8.52 -48.40 -4.68
CA ILE A 83 -9.72 -49.13 -5.15
C ILE A 83 -9.45 -49.79 -6.50
N LEU A 84 -8.83 -49.06 -7.44
CA LEU A 84 -8.48 -49.60 -8.75
C LEU A 84 -7.51 -50.78 -8.64
N VAL A 85 -6.55 -50.73 -7.72
CA VAL A 85 -5.62 -51.84 -7.47
C VAL A 85 -6.33 -53.06 -6.89
N MET A 86 -7.31 -52.86 -5.99
CA MET A 86 -8.11 -53.96 -5.43
C MET A 86 -9.01 -54.63 -6.49
N ASP A 87 -9.68 -53.85 -7.34
CA ASP A 87 -10.55 -54.37 -8.41
C ASP A 87 -9.79 -55.19 -9.47
N VAL A 88 -8.50 -54.93 -9.66
CA VAL A 88 -7.63 -55.71 -10.57
C VAL A 88 -7.22 -57.06 -9.97
N HIS A 89 -7.20 -57.20 -8.65
CA HIS A 89 -6.80 -58.43 -7.96
C HIS A 89 -7.95 -59.41 -7.65
N GLU A 90 -9.21 -59.00 -7.84
CA GLU A 90 -10.41 -59.87 -7.68
C GLU A 90 -10.86 -60.58 -8.97
N LYS A 91 -10.09 -60.51 -10.07
CA LYS A 91 -10.31 -61.25 -11.32
C LYS A 91 -9.31 -62.37 -11.53
#